data_AF-A0A2E5U1D7-F1
#
_entry.id   AF-A0A2E5U1D7-F1
#
_cell.length_a   1.000
_cell.length_b   1.000
_cell.length_c   1.000
_cell.angle_alpha   90.00
_cell.angle_beta   90.00
_cell.angle_gamma   90.00
#
_symmetry.space_group_name_H-M   'P 1'
#
loop_
_entity.id
_entity.type
_entity.pdbx_description
1 polymer ?
#
loop_
_entity_poly.entity_id
_entity_poly.type
_entity_poly.pdbx_seq_one_letter_code
_entity_poly.pdbx_strand_id
1 'polypeptide(L)'
;MKITFIGGGNMAQAIISGIKKNNINSEILVSEPIESKRKYLEKFYGIKTCNNNITAIKNSDFIILAIKPQIFPDIAEEINSYLGPYQTLVSIMAGITLVKLNEYLNHNNIIRVMPNTPAQIGKGCSIWMKMNHMDKNKINFFRKILLSCGTEIEVNNEKKIDIATAISGSGPAYILFFMESLISSAIELGLEEKTAEKIVYETVLGSAYLARNSKKNTRELIDMVTSPGGTTAAGLSVLNSLEFNKIINSAIQSAYDRGIEISKGEK
;
A
#
# COMPACT_ATOMS: atom_id res chain seq x y z
N MET A 1 -12.91 -0.70 -19.78
CA MET A 1 -11.54 -0.17 -19.73
C MET A 1 -10.55 -1.33 -19.64
N LYS A 2 -9.42 -1.24 -20.35
CA LYS A 2 -8.34 -2.22 -20.33
C LYS A 2 -7.24 -1.77 -19.37
N ILE A 3 -6.93 -2.64 -18.40
CA ILE A 3 -5.90 -2.42 -17.38
C ILE A 3 -4.79 -3.44 -17.63
N THR A 4 -3.59 -2.94 -17.88
CA THR A 4 -2.38 -3.77 -17.97
C THR A 4 -1.54 -3.58 -16.72
N PHE A 5 -1.07 -4.68 -16.14
CA PHE A 5 -0.05 -4.66 -15.10
C PHE A 5 1.29 -5.09 -15.71
N ILE A 6 2.35 -4.33 -15.43
CA ILE A 6 3.72 -4.75 -15.67
C ILE A 6 4.24 -5.27 -14.33
N GLY A 7 4.43 -6.58 -14.24
CA GLY A 7 4.72 -7.31 -13.00
C GLY A 7 3.46 -7.91 -12.35
N GLY A 8 3.53 -9.20 -11.99
CA GLY A 8 2.47 -9.98 -11.36
C GLY A 8 2.68 -10.25 -9.87
N GLY A 9 3.39 -9.35 -9.17
CA GLY A 9 3.72 -9.51 -7.75
C GLY A 9 2.53 -9.34 -6.80
N ASN A 10 2.79 -9.47 -5.50
CA ASN A 10 1.78 -9.46 -4.44
C ASN A 10 0.85 -8.23 -4.47
N MET A 11 1.37 -7.05 -4.83
CA MET A 11 0.55 -5.83 -4.88
C MET A 11 -0.30 -5.75 -6.15
N ALA A 12 0.21 -6.22 -7.30
CA ALA A 12 -0.62 -6.38 -8.50
C ALA A 12 -1.79 -7.34 -8.21
N GLN A 13 -1.49 -8.47 -7.58
CA GLN A 13 -2.49 -9.46 -7.15
C GLN A 13 -3.53 -8.88 -6.18
N ALA A 14 -3.11 -8.04 -5.23
CA ALA A 14 -4.02 -7.34 -4.32
C ALA A 14 -5.02 -6.45 -5.08
N ILE A 15 -4.52 -5.66 -6.03
CA ILE A 15 -5.35 -4.76 -6.85
C ILE A 15 -6.29 -5.57 -7.76
N ILE A 16 -5.78 -6.60 -8.43
CA ILE A 16 -6.57 -7.50 -9.28
C ILE A 16 -7.68 -8.17 -8.46
N SER A 17 -7.37 -8.65 -7.25
CA SER A 17 -8.35 -9.24 -6.34
C SER A 17 -9.44 -8.24 -5.96
N GLY A 18 -9.06 -7.00 -5.63
CA GLY A 18 -9.99 -5.92 -5.33
C GLY A 18 -10.95 -5.64 -6.48
N ILE A 19 -10.41 -5.48 -7.69
CA ILE A 19 -11.18 -5.25 -8.93
C ILE A 19 -12.18 -6.37 -9.18
N LYS A 20 -11.73 -7.64 -9.10
CA LYS A 20 -12.59 -8.82 -9.33
C LYS A 20 -13.67 -8.97 -8.26
N LYS A 21 -13.33 -8.86 -6.97
CA LYS A 21 -14.30 -8.99 -5.86
C LYS A 21 -15.39 -7.93 -5.89
N ASN A 22 -15.06 -6.73 -6.38
CA ASN A 22 -16.01 -5.62 -6.49
C ASN A 22 -16.68 -5.53 -7.87
N ASN A 23 -16.53 -6.54 -8.73
CA ASN A 23 -17.12 -6.60 -10.08
C ASN A 23 -16.88 -5.33 -10.92
N ILE A 24 -15.69 -4.73 -10.80
CA ILE A 24 -15.34 -3.55 -11.58
C ILE A 24 -15.13 -3.97 -13.04
N ASN A 25 -16.03 -3.54 -13.92
CA ASN A 25 -16.02 -3.91 -15.34
C ASN A 25 -14.73 -3.44 -16.04
N SER A 26 -13.80 -4.37 -16.22
CA SER A 26 -12.48 -4.11 -16.79
C SER A 26 -11.88 -5.39 -17.39
N GLU A 27 -11.11 -5.20 -18.46
CA GLU A 27 -10.26 -6.25 -19.00
C GLU A 27 -8.88 -6.15 -18.36
N ILE A 28 -8.40 -7.25 -17.78
CA ILE A 28 -7.11 -7.29 -17.08
C ILE A 28 -6.12 -8.14 -17.87
N LEU A 29 -4.93 -7.58 -18.10
CA LEU A 29 -3.77 -8.27 -18.64
C LEU A 29 -2.56 -8.07 -17.71
N VAL A 30 -1.79 -9.13 -17.45
CA VAL A 30 -0.55 -9.04 -16.67
C VAL A 30 0.62 -9.48 -17.54
N SER A 31 1.65 -8.63 -17.66
CA SER A 31 2.97 -9.03 -18.14
C SER A 31 3.81 -9.50 -16.96
N GLU A 32 4.17 -10.79 -16.95
CA GLU A 32 4.96 -11.40 -15.89
C GLU A 32 5.97 -12.37 -16.52
N PRO A 33 7.28 -12.20 -16.32
CA PRO A 33 8.30 -13.01 -17.00
C PRO A 33 8.28 -14.48 -16.57
N ILE A 34 7.85 -14.79 -15.33
CA ILE A 34 7.90 -16.15 -14.78
C ILE A 34 6.63 -16.93 -15.16
N GLU A 35 6.79 -18.03 -15.91
CA GLU A 35 5.66 -18.84 -16.41
C GLU A 35 4.78 -19.43 -15.30
N SER A 36 5.38 -19.94 -14.23
CA SER A 36 4.62 -20.51 -13.10
C SER A 36 3.72 -19.47 -12.44
N LYS A 37 4.17 -18.21 -12.33
CA LYS A 37 3.36 -17.10 -11.83
C LYS A 37 2.24 -16.74 -12.80
N ARG A 38 2.50 -16.74 -14.11
CA ARG A 38 1.46 -16.55 -15.14
C ARG A 38 0.34 -17.59 -15.00
N LYS A 39 0.68 -18.88 -14.97
CA LYS A 39 -0.30 -19.98 -14.78
C LYS A 39 -1.11 -19.82 -13.49
N TYR A 40 -0.46 -19.40 -12.40
CA TYR A 40 -1.14 -19.11 -11.15
C TYR A 40 -2.15 -17.96 -11.30
N LEU A 41 -1.75 -16.85 -11.90
CA LEU A 41 -2.61 -15.68 -12.10
C LEU A 41 -3.83 -16.00 -12.97
N GLU A 42 -3.63 -16.76 -14.05
CA GLU A 42 -4.71 -17.21 -14.95
C GLU A 42 -5.69 -18.10 -14.20
N LYS A 43 -5.19 -19.12 -13.49
CA LYS A 43 -6.02 -20.09 -12.77
C LYS A 43 -6.80 -19.44 -11.61
N PHE A 44 -6.14 -18.57 -10.83
CA PHE A 44 -6.71 -18.04 -9.60
C PHE A 44 -7.61 -16.82 -9.84
N TYR A 45 -7.25 -15.93 -10.78
CA TYR A 45 -8.00 -14.69 -11.03
C TYR A 45 -8.82 -14.70 -12.32
N GLY A 46 -8.65 -15.69 -13.20
CA GLY A 46 -9.34 -15.72 -14.50
C GLY A 46 -9.02 -14.48 -15.33
N ILE A 47 -7.74 -14.14 -15.45
CA ILE A 47 -7.22 -13.00 -16.22
C ILE A 47 -6.29 -13.48 -17.33
N LYS A 48 -6.03 -12.64 -18.31
CA LYS A 48 -5.04 -12.92 -19.36
C LYS A 48 -3.64 -12.59 -18.85
N THR A 49 -2.64 -13.35 -19.29
CA THR A 49 -1.23 -13.04 -19.03
C THR A 49 -0.38 -13.12 -20.29
N CYS A 50 0.80 -12.50 -20.26
CA CYS A 50 1.83 -12.59 -21.28
C CYS A 50 3.21 -12.36 -20.65
N ASN A 51 4.27 -12.49 -21.45
CA ASN A 51 5.66 -12.31 -21.02
C ASN A 51 6.39 -11.15 -21.71
N ASN A 52 5.66 -10.29 -22.42
CA ASN A 52 6.23 -9.20 -23.22
C ASN A 52 5.52 -7.89 -22.88
N ASN A 53 6.27 -6.91 -22.37
CA ASN A 53 5.70 -5.66 -21.88
C ASN A 53 5.14 -4.82 -23.03
N ILE A 54 5.84 -4.77 -24.16
CA ILE A 54 5.45 -4.00 -25.35
C ILE A 54 4.09 -4.46 -25.87
N THR A 55 3.86 -5.77 -26.02
CA THR A 55 2.55 -6.28 -26.46
C THR A 55 1.49 -6.09 -25.38
N ALA A 56 1.85 -6.17 -24.10
CA ALA A 56 0.92 -6.00 -22.99
C ALA A 56 0.32 -4.60 -22.91
N ILE A 57 1.11 -3.56 -23.17
CA ILE A 57 0.65 -2.17 -23.05
C ILE A 57 -0.16 -1.69 -24.25
N LYS A 58 -0.16 -2.41 -25.37
CA LYS A 58 -0.94 -2.03 -26.57
C LYS A 58 -2.43 -1.93 -26.24
N ASN A 59 -3.06 -0.82 -26.65
CA ASN A 59 -4.48 -0.53 -26.45
C ASN A 59 -4.95 -0.48 -24.99
N SER A 60 -4.03 -0.32 -24.03
CA SER A 60 -4.39 -0.23 -22.61
C SER A 60 -4.81 1.18 -22.23
N ASP A 61 -5.88 1.30 -21.44
CA ASP A 61 -6.30 2.59 -20.86
C ASP A 61 -5.44 2.94 -19.65
N PHE A 62 -5.13 1.93 -18.82
CA PHE A 62 -4.27 2.03 -17.66
C PHE A 62 -3.10 1.05 -17.75
N ILE A 63 -1.91 1.52 -17.41
CA ILE A 63 -0.71 0.69 -17.29
C ILE A 63 -0.18 0.86 -15.86
N ILE A 64 -0.29 -0.19 -15.06
CA ILE A 64 0.14 -0.23 -13.66
C ILE A 64 1.55 -0.82 -13.61
N LEU A 65 2.53 0.00 -13.26
CA LEU A 65 3.92 -0.38 -13.03
C LEU A 65 4.04 -1.03 -11.64
N ALA A 66 3.92 -2.35 -11.60
CA ALA A 66 3.94 -3.19 -10.40
C ALA A 66 5.23 -4.01 -10.29
N ILE A 67 6.34 -3.36 -10.61
CA ILE A 67 7.70 -3.91 -10.58
C ILE A 67 8.48 -3.39 -9.39
N LYS A 68 9.68 -3.93 -9.20
CA LYS A 68 10.63 -3.41 -8.22
C LYS A 68 11.25 -2.09 -8.74
N PRO A 69 11.43 -1.06 -7.89
CA PRO A 69 12.03 0.21 -8.31
C PRO A 69 13.37 0.06 -9.03
N GLN A 70 14.16 -0.95 -8.65
CA GLN A 70 15.51 -1.20 -9.18
C GLN A 70 15.53 -1.56 -10.67
N ILE A 71 14.46 -2.19 -11.18
CA ILE A 71 14.38 -2.59 -12.58
C ILE A 71 13.58 -1.58 -13.42
N PHE A 72 13.09 -0.50 -12.82
CA PHE A 72 12.29 0.50 -13.53
C PHE A 72 13.03 1.16 -14.71
N PRO A 73 14.31 1.57 -14.60
CA PRO A 73 15.02 2.16 -15.73
C PRO A 73 14.97 1.32 -17.01
N ASP A 74 15.29 0.03 -16.90
CA ASP A 74 15.31 -0.90 -18.03
C ASP A 74 13.90 -1.10 -18.62
N ILE A 75 12.89 -1.25 -17.76
CA ILE A 75 11.50 -1.39 -18.21
C ILE A 75 10.98 -0.10 -18.86
N ALA A 76 11.38 1.06 -18.34
CA ALA A 76 11.00 2.34 -18.92
C ALA A 76 11.58 2.48 -20.32
N GLU A 77 12.87 2.19 -20.51
CA GLU A 77 13.53 2.19 -21.81
C GLU A 77 12.82 1.25 -22.80
N GLU A 78 12.46 0.03 -22.35
CA GLU A 78 11.75 -0.95 -23.18
C GLU A 78 10.40 -0.43 -23.72
N ILE A 79 9.61 0.25 -22.88
CA ILE A 79 8.22 0.58 -23.21
C ILE A 79 8.02 2.01 -23.74
N ASN A 80 8.96 2.93 -23.51
CA ASN A 80 8.78 4.37 -23.72
C ASN A 80 8.25 4.72 -25.12
N SER A 81 8.90 4.19 -26.17
CA SER A 81 8.55 4.42 -27.57
C SER A 81 7.20 3.85 -28.01
N TYR A 82 6.54 3.07 -27.15
CA TYR A 82 5.26 2.40 -27.44
C TYR A 82 4.09 2.98 -26.64
N LEU A 83 4.34 3.97 -25.78
CA LEU A 83 3.30 4.62 -24.99
C LEU A 83 2.47 5.58 -25.85
N GLY A 84 1.15 5.38 -25.82
CA GLY A 84 0.20 6.30 -26.45
C GLY A 84 -0.15 7.48 -25.54
N PRO A 85 -0.43 8.67 -26.10
CA PRO A 85 -0.77 9.87 -25.31
C PRO A 85 -2.06 9.70 -24.50
N TYR A 86 -2.95 8.81 -24.95
CA TYR A 86 -4.22 8.50 -24.28
C TYR A 86 -4.05 7.50 -23.12
N GLN A 87 -2.88 6.92 -22.87
CA GLN A 87 -2.73 5.93 -21.80
C GLN A 87 -2.49 6.62 -20.46
N THR A 88 -2.95 6.02 -19.37
CA THR A 88 -2.60 6.49 -18.02
C THR A 88 -1.61 5.53 -17.38
N LEU A 89 -0.42 6.04 -17.08
CA LEU A 89 0.58 5.31 -16.29
C LEU A 89 0.25 5.45 -14.80
N VAL A 90 0.33 4.34 -14.08
CA VAL A 90 0.14 4.28 -12.63
C VAL A 90 1.35 3.59 -12.03
N SER A 91 2.15 4.30 -11.24
CA SER A 91 3.25 3.71 -10.48
C SER A 91 2.79 3.32 -9.09
N ILE A 92 3.03 2.06 -8.70
CA ILE A 92 2.91 1.59 -7.30
C ILE A 92 4.29 1.41 -6.65
N MET A 93 5.35 1.92 -7.26
CA MET A 93 6.73 1.73 -6.84
C MET A 93 7.11 2.69 -5.70
N ALA A 94 7.70 2.15 -4.65
CA ALA A 94 8.28 2.96 -3.58
C ALA A 94 9.47 3.78 -4.09
N GLY A 95 9.58 5.03 -3.65
CA GLY A 95 10.72 5.92 -3.95
C GLY A 95 10.80 6.46 -5.38
N ILE A 96 9.98 6.02 -6.33
CA ILE A 96 10.01 6.58 -7.70
C ILE A 96 9.03 7.74 -7.81
N THR A 97 9.58 8.96 -7.91
CA THR A 97 8.79 10.20 -7.94
C THR A 97 8.08 10.42 -9.27
N LEU A 98 7.03 11.26 -9.28
CA LEU A 98 6.36 11.68 -10.52
C LEU A 98 7.33 12.33 -11.50
N VAL A 99 8.27 13.14 -11.00
CA VAL A 99 9.31 13.77 -11.83
C VAL A 99 10.16 12.70 -12.49
N LYS A 100 10.67 11.73 -11.73
CA LYS A 100 11.46 10.63 -12.29
C LYS A 100 10.66 9.78 -13.28
N LEU A 101 9.40 9.46 -12.98
CA LEU A 101 8.53 8.74 -13.91
C LEU A 101 8.41 9.50 -15.25
N ASN A 102 8.27 10.82 -15.21
CA ASN A 102 8.20 11.66 -16.39
C ASN A 102 9.52 11.74 -17.16
N GLU A 103 10.65 11.88 -16.46
CA GLU A 103 11.98 11.89 -17.08
C GLU A 103 12.27 10.59 -17.84
N TYR A 104 11.88 9.44 -17.28
CA TYR A 104 12.10 8.13 -17.89
C TYR A 104 11.10 7.82 -19.03
N LEU A 105 9.84 8.24 -18.91
CA LEU A 105 8.76 7.80 -19.79
C LEU A 105 8.22 8.90 -20.72
N ASN A 106 8.71 10.14 -20.57
CA ASN A 106 8.29 11.33 -21.31
C ASN A 106 6.75 11.43 -21.48
N HIS A 107 6.00 11.15 -20.40
CA HIS A 107 4.55 10.98 -20.46
C HIS A 107 3.81 11.93 -19.52
N ASN A 108 2.69 12.48 -19.98
CA ASN A 108 1.96 13.54 -19.25
C ASN A 108 0.80 13.01 -18.40
N ASN A 109 0.41 11.73 -18.57
CA ASN A 109 -0.69 11.12 -17.84
C ASN A 109 -0.17 10.10 -16.83
N ILE A 110 0.43 10.60 -15.75
CA ILE A 110 1.05 9.76 -14.71
C ILE A 110 0.35 9.97 -13.37
N ILE A 111 0.06 8.84 -12.71
CA ILE A 111 -0.40 8.75 -11.33
C ILE A 111 0.68 8.01 -10.54
N ARG A 112 1.05 8.55 -9.38
CA ARG A 112 1.85 7.86 -8.37
C ARG A 112 0.93 7.46 -7.24
N VAL A 113 0.97 6.21 -6.83
CA VAL A 113 0.20 5.69 -5.70
C VAL A 113 1.11 4.84 -4.81
N MET A 114 0.97 4.98 -3.51
CA MET A 114 1.58 4.10 -2.52
C MET A 114 0.47 3.32 -1.83
N PRO A 115 0.16 2.08 -2.27
CA PRO A 115 -0.68 1.16 -1.52
C PRO A 115 0.11 0.47 -0.40
N ASN A 116 -0.60 -0.25 0.47
CA ASN A 116 0.00 -1.08 1.52
C ASN A 116 -0.57 -2.51 1.54
N THR A 117 0.07 -3.42 2.28
CA THR A 117 -0.24 -4.86 2.23
C THR A 117 -1.68 -5.24 2.61
N PRO A 118 -2.39 -4.56 3.53
CA PRO A 118 -3.80 -4.84 3.81
C PRO A 118 -4.74 -4.63 2.59
N ALA A 119 -4.26 -4.05 1.49
CA ALA A 119 -4.99 -4.00 0.22
C ALA A 119 -5.45 -5.40 -0.25
N GLN A 120 -4.70 -6.46 0.07
CA GLN A 120 -5.02 -7.85 -0.27
C GLN A 120 -6.38 -8.33 0.28
N ILE A 121 -6.81 -7.73 1.40
CA ILE A 121 -8.07 -8.05 2.07
C ILE A 121 -9.08 -6.89 1.98
N GLY A 122 -8.84 -5.91 1.10
CA GLY A 122 -9.73 -4.76 0.92
C GLY A 122 -9.73 -3.77 2.10
N LYS A 123 -8.70 -3.82 2.96
CA LYS A 123 -8.53 -2.95 4.13
C LYS A 123 -7.26 -2.09 4.03
N GLY A 124 -6.77 -1.88 2.82
CA GLY A 124 -5.60 -1.07 2.54
C GLY A 124 -5.84 0.42 2.70
N CYS A 125 -4.75 1.16 2.67
CA CYS A 125 -4.71 2.61 2.57
C CYS A 125 -3.77 2.98 1.41
N SER A 126 -4.31 3.65 0.39
CA SER A 126 -3.58 4.07 -0.80
C SER A 126 -3.46 5.59 -0.83
N ILE A 127 -2.24 6.09 -0.76
CA ILE A 127 -1.96 7.53 -0.84
C ILE A 127 -1.47 7.82 -2.25
N TRP A 128 -2.08 8.78 -2.92
CA TRP A 128 -1.79 8.98 -4.33
C TRP A 128 -1.81 10.44 -4.74
N MET A 129 -1.11 10.72 -5.82
CA MET A 129 -1.13 12.00 -6.49
C MET A 129 -1.01 11.76 -8.00
N LYS A 130 -1.24 12.81 -8.76
CA LYS A 130 -1.25 12.76 -10.22
C LYS A 130 -0.62 13.99 -10.81
N MET A 131 -0.25 13.90 -12.09
CA MET A 131 0.05 15.07 -12.88
C MET A 131 -1.17 15.99 -13.04
N ASN A 132 -0.89 17.26 -13.37
CA ASN A 132 -1.93 18.24 -13.64
C ASN A 132 -2.72 17.89 -14.92
N HIS A 133 -3.97 18.34 -14.99
CA HIS A 133 -4.81 18.25 -16.20
C HIS A 133 -5.12 16.83 -16.72
N MET A 134 -5.36 15.86 -15.83
CA MET A 134 -5.86 14.54 -16.22
C MET A 134 -7.39 14.49 -16.38
N ASP A 135 -7.86 13.63 -17.29
CA ASP A 135 -9.28 13.39 -17.56
C ASP A 135 -10.04 12.91 -16.30
N LYS A 136 -11.17 13.57 -16.00
CA LYS A 136 -11.97 13.30 -14.80
C LYS A 136 -12.57 11.90 -14.78
N ASN A 137 -12.96 11.34 -15.93
CA ASN A 137 -13.56 10.00 -16.00
C ASN A 137 -12.52 8.94 -15.66
N LYS A 138 -11.29 9.11 -16.14
CA LYS A 138 -10.16 8.25 -15.76
C LYS A 138 -9.83 8.36 -14.28
N ILE A 139 -9.81 9.56 -13.71
CA ILE A 139 -9.57 9.72 -12.27
C ILE A 139 -10.67 9.02 -11.46
N ASN A 140 -11.93 9.18 -11.84
CA ASN A 140 -13.03 8.50 -11.15
C ASN A 140 -12.92 6.97 -11.25
N PHE A 141 -12.52 6.44 -12.41
CA PHE A 141 -12.28 5.01 -12.57
C PHE A 141 -11.09 4.53 -11.73
N PHE A 142 -9.99 5.28 -11.70
CA PHE A 142 -8.83 4.98 -10.88
C PHE A 142 -9.18 4.95 -9.38
N ARG A 143 -9.96 5.92 -8.90
CA ARG A 143 -10.46 5.93 -7.52
C ARG A 143 -11.31 4.69 -7.21
N LYS A 144 -12.16 4.25 -8.14
CA LYS A 144 -12.91 2.99 -7.97
C LYS A 144 -11.98 1.79 -7.80
N ILE A 145 -10.87 1.73 -8.55
CA ILE A 145 -9.85 0.68 -8.36
C ILE A 145 -9.28 0.75 -6.95
N LEU A 146 -8.82 1.91 -6.49
CA LEU A 146 -8.22 2.03 -5.15
C LEU A 146 -9.22 1.73 -4.03
N LEU A 147 -10.46 2.19 -4.16
CA LEU A 147 -11.53 1.93 -3.19
C LEU A 147 -11.87 0.44 -3.09
N SER A 148 -11.66 -0.33 -4.17
CA SER A 148 -11.81 -1.80 -4.14
C SER A 148 -10.78 -2.50 -3.25
N CYS A 149 -9.68 -1.81 -2.94
CA CYS A 149 -8.58 -2.27 -2.09
C CYS A 149 -8.62 -1.67 -0.68
N GLY A 150 -9.49 -0.70 -0.40
CA GLY A 150 -9.60 -0.05 0.90
C GLY A 150 -9.85 1.46 0.79
N THR A 151 -9.11 2.26 1.55
CA THR A 151 -9.26 3.72 1.55
C THR A 151 -8.26 4.34 0.58
N GLU A 152 -8.64 5.42 -0.09
CA GLU A 152 -7.74 6.23 -0.91
C GLU A 152 -7.71 7.69 -0.44
N ILE A 153 -6.52 8.28 -0.51
CA ILE A 153 -6.27 9.67 -0.11
C ILE A 153 -5.45 10.34 -1.21
N GLU A 154 -6.07 11.28 -1.90
CA GLU A 154 -5.38 12.15 -2.86
C GLU A 154 -4.61 13.25 -2.12
N VAL A 155 -3.34 13.42 -2.46
CA VAL A 155 -2.47 14.47 -1.90
C VAL A 155 -1.95 15.39 -3.00
N ASN A 156 -1.68 16.64 -2.62
CA ASN A 156 -1.21 17.69 -3.53
C ASN A 156 0.32 17.87 -3.53
N ASN A 157 1.04 17.09 -2.74
CA ASN A 157 2.49 17.20 -2.60
C ASN A 157 3.08 15.80 -2.43
N GLU A 158 4.10 15.52 -3.22
CA GLU A 158 4.82 14.25 -3.23
C GLU A 158 5.44 13.88 -1.89
N LYS A 159 5.93 14.87 -1.12
CA LYS A 159 6.44 14.65 0.24
C LYS A 159 5.41 13.99 1.16
N LYS A 160 4.11 14.23 0.94
CA LYS A 160 3.04 13.58 1.72
C LYS A 160 2.91 12.09 1.39
N ILE A 161 3.23 11.69 0.15
CA ILE A 161 3.31 10.27 -0.19
C ILE A 161 4.45 9.63 0.60
N ASP A 162 5.65 10.24 0.61
CA ASP A 162 6.80 9.67 1.31
C ASP A 162 6.59 9.57 2.83
N ILE A 163 6.02 10.62 3.45
CA ILE A 163 5.60 10.59 4.86
C ILE A 163 4.61 9.44 5.08
N ALA A 164 3.60 9.35 4.23
CA ALA A 164 2.59 8.32 4.41
C ALA A 164 3.11 6.93 4.07
N THR A 165 4.13 6.76 3.23
CA THR A 165 4.83 5.48 3.04
C THR A 165 5.44 4.99 4.35
N ALA A 166 6.12 5.88 5.09
CA ALA A 166 6.69 5.54 6.39
C ALA A 166 5.62 5.14 7.42
N ILE A 167 4.41 5.69 7.31
CA ILE A 167 3.28 5.38 8.22
C ILE A 167 2.46 4.18 7.74
N SER A 168 1.83 4.25 6.56
CA SER A 168 0.89 3.24 6.07
C SER A 168 1.55 2.12 5.28
N GLY A 169 2.66 2.39 4.60
CA GLY A 169 3.43 1.39 3.84
C GLY A 169 4.17 0.44 4.78
N SER A 170 4.96 0.99 5.71
CA SER A 170 5.69 0.24 6.73
C SER A 170 4.83 -0.13 7.95
N GLY A 171 3.77 0.63 8.22
CA GLY A 171 2.88 0.47 9.38
C GLY A 171 2.36 -0.93 9.65
N PRO A 172 1.92 -1.72 8.65
CA PRO A 172 1.50 -3.08 8.87
C PRO A 172 2.55 -3.91 9.61
N ALA A 173 3.84 -3.74 9.32
CA ALA A 173 4.91 -4.44 10.03
C ALA A 173 5.02 -3.96 11.49
N TYR A 174 4.88 -2.66 11.76
CA TYR A 174 4.92 -2.13 13.13
C TYR A 174 3.76 -2.65 13.98
N ILE A 175 2.56 -2.72 13.39
CA ILE A 175 1.38 -3.26 14.08
C ILE A 175 1.51 -4.76 14.32
N LEU A 176 2.04 -5.52 13.35
CA LEU A 176 2.29 -6.95 13.53
C LEU A 176 3.37 -7.21 14.58
N PHE A 177 4.44 -6.42 14.61
CA PHE A 177 5.49 -6.51 15.63
C PHE A 177 4.96 -6.17 17.04
N PHE A 178 4.06 -5.18 17.13
CA PHE A 178 3.35 -4.88 18.37
C PHE A 178 2.44 -6.04 18.81
N MET A 179 1.68 -6.64 17.88
CA MET A 179 0.87 -7.83 18.15
C MET A 179 1.73 -9.00 18.64
N GLU A 180 2.85 -9.27 17.97
CA GLU A 180 3.82 -10.30 18.37
C GLU A 180 4.28 -10.09 19.82
N SER A 181 4.65 -8.85 20.18
CA SER A 181 5.06 -8.51 21.54
C SER A 181 3.95 -8.72 22.58
N LEU A 182 2.71 -8.39 22.24
CA LEU A 182 1.56 -8.64 23.12
C LEU A 182 1.28 -10.13 23.29
N ILE A 183 1.38 -10.91 22.21
CA ILE A 183 1.18 -12.37 22.24
C ILE A 183 2.25 -13.01 23.12
N SER A 184 3.52 -12.65 22.95
CA SER A 184 4.61 -13.15 23.80
C SER A 184 4.39 -12.83 25.28
N SER A 185 3.98 -11.60 25.59
CA SER A 185 3.69 -11.18 26.97
C SER A 185 2.51 -11.97 27.59
N ALA A 186 1.46 -12.21 26.80
CA ALA A 186 0.31 -13.00 27.24
C ALA A 186 0.67 -14.45 27.53
N ILE A 187 1.55 -15.06 26.72
CA ILE A 187 2.06 -16.41 26.94
C ILE A 187 2.94 -16.48 28.20
N GLU A 188 3.81 -15.49 28.40
CA GLU A 188 4.66 -15.40 29.60
C GLU A 188 3.81 -15.30 30.89
N LEU A 189 2.66 -14.63 30.82
CA LEU A 189 1.68 -14.56 31.91
C LEU A 189 0.82 -15.83 32.07
N GLY A 190 1.03 -16.84 31.22
CA GLY A 190 0.44 -18.17 31.37
C GLY A 190 -0.72 -18.49 30.43
N LEU A 191 -0.99 -17.68 29.41
CA LEU A 191 -1.99 -18.02 28.40
C LEU A 191 -1.47 -19.03 27.38
N GLU A 192 -2.33 -19.92 26.91
CA GLU A 192 -2.06 -20.73 25.71
C GLU A 192 -1.91 -19.82 24.49
N GLU A 193 -0.92 -20.10 23.64
CA GLU A 193 -0.60 -19.33 22.43
C GLU A 193 -1.82 -18.98 21.58
N LYS A 194 -2.68 -19.96 21.23
CA LYS A 194 -3.88 -19.70 20.41
C LYS A 194 -4.87 -18.76 21.07
N THR A 195 -4.96 -18.79 22.39
CA THR A 195 -5.83 -17.90 23.17
C THR A 195 -5.24 -16.49 23.20
N ALA A 196 -3.92 -16.38 23.39
CA ALA A 196 -3.20 -15.12 23.34
C ALA A 196 -3.35 -14.44 21.96
N GLU A 197 -3.12 -15.18 20.87
CA GLU A 197 -3.33 -14.70 19.49
C GLU A 197 -4.74 -14.13 19.29
N LYS A 198 -5.76 -14.89 19.67
CA LYS A 198 -7.16 -14.48 19.51
C LYS A 198 -7.46 -13.20 20.29
N ILE A 199 -7.02 -13.10 21.55
CA ILE A 199 -7.20 -11.91 22.38
C ILE A 199 -6.52 -10.70 21.74
N VAL A 200 -5.28 -10.85 21.27
CA VAL A 200 -4.51 -9.76 20.68
C VAL A 200 -5.12 -9.29 19.36
N TYR A 201 -5.50 -10.21 18.47
CA TYR A 201 -6.13 -9.86 17.20
C TYR A 201 -7.42 -9.08 17.39
N GLU A 202 -8.32 -9.54 18.26
CA GLU A 202 -9.57 -8.82 18.55
C GLU A 202 -9.33 -7.49 19.26
N THR A 203 -8.34 -7.42 20.16
CA THR A 203 -7.99 -6.17 20.86
C THR A 203 -7.53 -5.10 19.88
N VAL A 204 -6.62 -5.45 18.96
CA VAL A 204 -6.10 -4.48 17.99
C VAL A 204 -7.16 -4.12 16.94
N LEU A 205 -7.90 -5.11 16.42
CA LEU A 205 -8.98 -4.87 15.46
C LEU A 205 -10.06 -3.98 16.06
N GLY A 206 -10.55 -4.31 17.26
CA GLY A 206 -11.57 -3.56 17.98
C GLY A 206 -11.12 -2.13 18.30
N SER A 207 -9.87 -1.95 18.74
CA SER A 207 -9.31 -0.62 19.03
C SER A 207 -9.21 0.26 17.78
N ALA A 208 -8.71 -0.30 16.67
CA ALA A 208 -8.63 0.42 15.40
C ALA A 208 -10.02 0.76 14.85
N TYR A 209 -10.98 -0.16 14.96
CA TYR A 209 -12.36 0.06 14.54
C TYR A 209 -13.05 1.13 15.39
N LEU A 210 -12.89 1.09 16.72
CA LEU A 210 -13.42 2.10 17.63
C LEU A 210 -12.84 3.49 17.30
N ALA A 211 -11.52 3.60 17.15
CA ALA A 211 -10.87 4.85 16.81
C ALA A 211 -11.36 5.43 15.48
N ARG A 212 -11.49 4.59 14.44
CA ARG A 212 -11.94 5.01 13.12
C ARG A 212 -13.38 5.53 13.09
N ASN A 213 -14.26 4.95 13.90
CA ASN A 213 -15.70 5.28 13.89
C ASN A 213 -16.11 6.26 15.00
N SER A 214 -15.16 6.67 15.85
CA SER A 214 -15.42 7.63 16.92
C SER A 214 -15.34 9.07 16.42
N LYS A 215 -16.11 9.96 17.05
CA LYS A 215 -15.93 11.42 16.94
C LYS A 215 -14.83 11.95 17.86
N LYS A 216 -14.39 11.14 18.82
CA LYS A 216 -13.33 11.46 19.78
C LYS A 216 -11.97 11.17 19.18
N ASN A 217 -10.97 11.96 19.56
CA ASN A 217 -9.59 11.68 19.17
C ASN A 217 -9.02 10.49 19.97
N THR A 218 -7.84 10.00 19.56
CA THR A 218 -7.21 8.83 20.20
C THR A 218 -6.86 9.08 21.66
N ARG A 219 -6.50 10.31 22.05
CA ARG A 219 -6.20 10.64 23.44
C ARG A 219 -7.43 10.50 24.33
N GLU A 220 -8.56 11.03 23.89
CA GLU A 220 -9.84 10.88 24.60
C GLU A 220 -10.26 9.42 24.72
N LEU A 221 -10.05 8.60 23.68
CA LEU A 221 -10.36 7.17 23.73
C LEU A 221 -9.46 6.41 24.72
N ILE A 222 -8.18 6.77 24.80
CA ILE A 222 -7.25 6.23 25.80
C ILE A 222 -7.72 6.61 27.21
N ASP A 223 -8.10 7.86 27.43
CA ASP A 223 -8.56 8.32 28.75
C ASP A 223 -9.85 7.58 29.17
N MET A 224 -10.76 7.27 28.24
CA MET A 224 -11.98 6.50 28.52
C MET A 224 -11.74 5.04 28.97
N VAL A 225 -10.62 4.43 28.57
CA VAL A 225 -10.26 3.05 28.99
C VAL A 225 -9.24 3.04 30.13
N THR A 226 -8.93 4.21 30.70
CA THR A 226 -7.92 4.38 31.75
C THR A 226 -8.58 4.90 33.02
N SER A 227 -8.89 3.99 33.95
CA SER A 227 -9.34 4.38 35.29
C SER A 227 -8.15 4.73 36.20
N PRO A 228 -8.23 5.78 37.04
CA PRO A 228 -7.20 6.08 38.04
C PRO A 228 -6.90 4.86 38.93
N GLY A 229 -5.62 4.49 39.04
CA GLY A 229 -5.18 3.32 39.81
C GLY A 229 -5.48 1.95 39.16
N GLY A 230 -6.05 1.92 37.94
CA GLY A 230 -6.36 0.69 37.22
C GLY A 230 -5.17 0.06 36.49
N THR A 231 -5.35 -1.16 35.98
CA THR A 231 -4.33 -1.91 35.24
C THR A 231 -3.84 -1.17 33.99
N THR A 232 -4.73 -0.52 33.23
CA THR A 232 -4.36 0.31 32.06
C THR A 232 -3.43 1.45 32.46
N ALA A 233 -3.71 2.12 33.58
CA ALA A 233 -2.89 3.23 34.06
C ALA A 233 -1.47 2.77 34.43
N ALA A 234 -1.35 1.61 35.09
CA ALA A 234 -0.06 1.02 35.43
C ALA A 234 0.76 0.69 34.17
N GLY A 235 0.14 0.05 33.16
CA GLY A 235 0.81 -0.26 31.89
C GLY A 235 1.25 1.00 31.13
N LEU A 236 0.37 1.99 30.99
CA LEU A 236 0.69 3.27 30.33
C LEU A 236 1.79 4.04 31.05
N SER A 237 1.86 3.95 32.38
CA SER A 237 2.93 4.59 33.16
C SER A 237 4.32 4.06 32.76
N VAL A 238 4.45 2.74 32.53
CA VAL A 238 5.70 2.13 32.08
C VAL A 238 6.04 2.54 30.64
N LEU A 239 5.06 2.54 29.73
CA LEU A 239 5.30 2.98 28.34
C LEU A 239 5.75 4.45 28.28
N ASN A 240 5.20 5.30 29.15
CA ASN A 240 5.60 6.70 29.26
C ASN A 240 7.01 6.86 29.83
N SER A 241 7.37 6.12 30.90
CA SER A 241 8.71 6.21 31.50
C SER A 241 9.82 5.70 30.58
N LEU A 242 9.49 4.75 29.69
CA LEU A 242 10.39 4.26 28.63
C LEU A 242 10.35 5.11 27.35
N GLU A 243 9.65 6.24 27.37
CA GLU A 243 9.55 7.18 26.26
C GLU A 243 9.09 6.52 24.95
N PHE A 244 8.10 5.63 25.02
CA PHE A 244 7.61 4.84 23.87
C PHE A 244 7.33 5.68 22.62
N ASN A 245 6.83 6.92 22.78
CA ASN A 245 6.63 7.85 21.67
C ASN A 245 7.93 8.18 20.91
N LYS A 246 9.08 8.31 21.60
CA LYS A 246 10.38 8.54 20.95
C LYS A 246 10.83 7.32 20.16
N ILE A 247 10.57 6.11 20.65
CA ILE A 247 10.87 4.86 19.94
C ILE A 247 10.09 4.81 18.62
N ILE A 248 8.77 5.05 18.68
CA ILE A 248 7.92 5.06 17.48
C ILE A 248 8.34 6.17 16.50
N ASN A 249 8.61 7.38 16.98
CA ASN A 249 9.09 8.47 16.13
C ASN A 249 10.41 8.12 15.44
N SER A 250 11.35 7.49 16.15
CA SER A 250 12.64 7.09 15.58
C SER A 250 12.49 6.02 14.50
N ALA A 251 11.61 5.04 14.73
CA ALA A 251 11.32 4.00 13.73
C ALA A 251 10.68 4.58 12.45
N ILE A 252 9.71 5.49 12.61
CA ILE A 252 9.05 6.17 11.48
C ILE A 252 10.04 7.07 10.73
N GLN A 253 10.87 7.84 11.46
CA GLN A 253 11.88 8.71 10.85
C GLN A 253 12.90 7.90 10.06
N SER A 254 13.39 6.80 10.62
CA SER A 254 14.29 5.86 9.92
C SER A 254 13.68 5.32 8.63
N ALA A 255 12.39 4.93 8.65
CA ALA A 255 11.70 4.47 7.44
C ALA A 255 11.47 5.59 6.42
N TYR A 256 11.18 6.81 6.87
CA TYR A 256 11.06 7.97 6.01
C TYR A 256 12.39 8.29 5.31
N ASP A 257 13.49 8.40 6.07
CA ASP A 257 14.82 8.69 5.55
C ASP A 257 15.25 7.62 4.55
N ARG A 258 15.02 6.34 4.87
CA ARG A 258 15.28 5.24 3.95
C ARG A 258 14.46 5.33 2.66
N GLY A 259 13.21 5.78 2.74
CA GLY A 259 12.39 6.04 1.55
C GLY A 259 12.99 7.11 0.64
N ILE A 260 13.57 8.16 1.23
CA ILE A 260 14.29 9.22 0.50
C ILE A 260 15.59 8.69 -0.12
N GLU A 261 16.36 7.88 0.60
CA GLU A 261 17.58 7.22 0.06
C GLU A 261 17.26 6.35 -1.17
N ILE A 262 16.22 5.52 -1.08
CA ILE A 262 15.75 4.68 -2.22
C ILE A 262 15.37 5.59 -3.40
N SER A 263 14.74 6.73 -3.13
CA SER A 263 14.40 7.69 -4.19
C SER A 263 15.62 8.27 -4.87
N LYS A 264 16.78 8.30 -4.22
CA LYS A 264 18.07 8.76 -4.79
C LYS A 264 18.86 7.63 -5.46
N GLY A 265 18.42 6.37 -5.36
CA GLY A 265 19.12 5.21 -5.91
C GLY A 265 20.18 4.62 -4.97
N GLU A 266 20.14 4.98 -3.68
CA GLU A 266 21.06 4.48 -2.66
C GLU A 266 20.66 3.06 -2.20
N LYS A 267 21.64 2.16 -2.08
CA LYS A 267 21.43 0.75 -1.72
C LYS A 267 21.22 0.52 -0.25
#